data_AF-A0A924UAT0-F1
#
_entry.id   AF-A0A924UAT0-F1
#
_cell.length_a   1.000
_cell.length_b   1.000
_cell.length_c   1.000
_cell.angle_alpha   90.00
_cell.angle_beta   90.00
_cell.angle_gamma   90.00
#
_symmetry.space_group_name_H-M   'P 1'
#
loop_
_entity.id
_entity.type
_entity.pdbx_description
1 polymer ?
#
loop_
_entity_poly.entity_id
_entity_poly.type
_entity_poly.pdbx_seq_one_letter_code
_entity_poly.pdbx_strand_id
1 'polypeptide(L)'
;VGETLREEGLPTPVTGGGTTFLQAKTANEVLKAQERKLKLAKLKGELIDRDRALGLVFRLAREERDAWVAWPARAAALMASNWGVMIADHGVLEPAMRQKVREAHVRAQLEGLAKVRSGLE
;
A
#
# COMPACT_ATOMS: atom_id res chain seq x y z
N VAL A 1 -4.24 27.75 -9.80
CA VAL A 1 -4.43 29.04 -9.11
C VAL A 1 -5.88 29.27 -8.69
N GLY A 2 -6.87 28.97 -9.57
CA GLY A 2 -8.28 29.06 -9.19
C GLY A 2 -8.66 28.11 -8.04
N GLU A 3 -8.37 26.82 -8.15
CA GLU A 3 -8.66 25.84 -7.08
C GLU A 3 -7.98 26.19 -5.75
N THR A 4 -6.71 26.59 -5.78
CA THR A 4 -5.94 26.95 -4.58
C THR A 4 -6.44 28.21 -3.85
N LEU A 5 -7.15 29.10 -4.55
CA LEU A 5 -7.81 30.28 -3.95
C LEU A 5 -9.20 29.94 -3.40
N ARG A 6 -9.88 28.98 -4.04
CA ARG A 6 -11.22 28.53 -3.66
C ARG A 6 -11.23 27.75 -2.34
N GLU A 7 -10.19 26.96 -2.07
CA GLU A 7 -10.01 26.20 -0.83
C GLU A 7 -9.90 27.10 0.43
N GLU A 8 -9.46 28.35 0.29
CA GLU A 8 -9.30 29.32 1.38
C GLU A 8 -10.39 30.41 1.37
N GLY A 9 -11.49 30.21 0.63
CA GLY A 9 -12.64 31.13 0.59
C GLY A 9 -12.37 32.47 -0.13
N LEU A 10 -11.29 32.56 -0.91
CA LEU A 10 -10.97 33.75 -1.69
C LEU A 10 -11.66 33.68 -3.07
N PRO A 11 -12.16 34.81 -3.60
CA PRO A 11 -12.85 34.82 -4.88
C PRO A 11 -11.91 34.34 -5.99
N THR A 12 -12.29 33.25 -6.65
CA THR A 12 -11.62 32.78 -7.87
C THR A 12 -11.76 33.84 -8.95
N PRO A 13 -10.68 34.35 -9.54
CA PRO A 13 -10.77 35.35 -10.59
C PRO A 13 -11.55 34.75 -11.77
N VAL A 14 -12.62 35.44 -12.17
CA VAL A 14 -13.47 35.09 -13.31
C VAL A 14 -12.58 34.97 -14.54
N THR A 15 -12.59 33.80 -15.17
CA THR A 15 -11.92 33.50 -16.43
C THR A 15 -12.56 34.30 -17.56
N GLY A 16 -12.17 35.57 -17.69
CA GLY A 16 -12.68 36.48 -18.72
C GLY A 16 -12.05 37.86 -18.60
N GLY A 17 -10.90 38.05 -19.26
CA GLY A 17 -10.15 39.32 -19.25
C GLY A 17 -8.91 39.27 -18.35
N GLY A 18 -7.78 39.71 -18.89
CA GLY A 18 -6.43 39.46 -18.35
C GLY A 18 -6.28 39.66 -16.84
N THR A 19 -5.54 38.75 -16.21
CA THR A 19 -5.23 38.80 -14.77
C THR A 19 -4.60 40.16 -14.43
N THR A 20 -5.36 41.01 -13.74
CA THR A 20 -4.89 42.34 -13.35
C THR A 20 -3.69 42.18 -12.42
N PHE A 21 -2.66 43.02 -12.54
CA PHE A 21 -1.43 42.93 -11.74
C PHE A 21 -1.67 42.76 -10.22
N LEU A 22 -2.72 43.40 -9.69
CA LEU A 22 -3.12 43.27 -8.29
C LEU A 22 -3.57 41.84 -7.93
N GLN A 23 -4.30 41.17 -8.82
CA GLN A 23 -4.69 39.77 -8.65
C GLN A 23 -3.45 38.85 -8.69
N ALA A 24 -2.53 39.10 -9.62
CA ALA A 24 -1.28 38.35 -9.71
C ALA A 24 -0.38 38.53 -8.47
N LYS A 25 -0.32 39.75 -7.91
CA LYS A 25 0.41 40.02 -6.66
C LYS A 25 -0.23 39.31 -5.47
N THR A 26 -1.56 39.35 -5.37
CA THR A 26 -2.31 38.68 -4.30
C THR A 26 -2.13 37.16 -4.37
N ALA A 27 -2.23 36.58 -5.57
CA ALA A 27 -1.99 35.14 -5.78
C ALA A 27 -0.57 34.73 -5.40
N ASN A 28 0.45 35.53 -5.73
CA ASN A 28 1.84 35.25 -5.34
C ASN A 28 2.03 35.25 -3.83
N GLU A 29 1.41 36.19 -3.10
CA GLU A 29 1.53 36.24 -1.64
C GLU A 29 0.80 35.07 -0.97
N VAL A 30 -0.38 34.67 -1.48
CA VAL A 30 -1.08 33.46 -1.02
C VAL A 30 -0.20 32.21 -1.22
N LEU A 31 0.39 32.05 -2.41
CA LEU A 31 1.26 30.91 -2.70
C LEU A 31 2.51 30.88 -1.81
N LYS A 32 3.15 32.04 -1.57
CA LYS A 32 4.27 32.14 -0.62
C LYS A 32 3.85 31.77 0.81
N ALA A 33 2.65 32.18 1.23
CA ALA A 33 2.12 31.84 2.54
C ALA A 33 1.86 30.32 2.66
N GLN A 34 1.28 29.70 1.64
CA GLN A 34 1.09 28.24 1.57
C GLN A 34 2.42 27.49 1.61
N GLU A 35 3.43 27.95 0.86
CA GLU A 35 4.76 27.34 0.87
C GLU A 35 5.41 27.42 2.27
N ARG A 36 5.31 28.56 2.95
CA ARG A 36 5.81 28.73 4.32
C ARG A 36 5.08 27.84 5.32
N LYS A 37 3.75 27.73 5.21
CA LYS A 37 2.93 26.83 6.04
C LYS A 37 3.37 25.38 5.86
N LEU A 38 3.59 24.94 4.62
CA LEU A 38 4.06 23.59 4.32
C LEU A 38 5.49 23.34 4.82
N LYS A 39 6.41 24.30 4.65
CA LYS A 39 7.78 24.21 5.19
C LYS A 39 7.78 24.08 6.70
N LEU A 40 6.93 24.84 7.38
CA LEU A 40 6.79 24.79 8.84
C LEU A 40 6.20 23.44 9.29
N ALA A 41 5.15 22.94 8.64
CA ALA A 41 4.59 21.61 8.91
C ALA A 41 5.62 20.49 8.69
N LYS A 42 6.45 20.60 7.63
CA LYS A 42 7.54 19.66 7.36
C LYS A 42 8.62 19.69 8.44
N LEU A 43 9.03 20.87 8.89
CA LEU A 43 10.01 21.02 9.99
C LEU A 43 9.46 20.48 11.31
N LYS A 44 8.16 20.62 11.57
CA LYS A 44 7.49 20.04 12.74
C LYS A 44 7.22 18.53 12.62
N GLY A 45 7.37 17.96 11.42
CA GLY A 45 7.08 16.55 11.17
C GLY A 45 5.59 16.21 11.21
N GLU A 46 4.71 17.19 10.99
CA GLU A 46 3.24 17.08 11.00
C GLU A 46 2.67 16.72 9.62
N LEU A 47 3.53 16.51 8.61
CA LEU A 47 3.09 16.21 7.24
C LEU A 47 2.39 14.84 7.12
N ILE A 48 2.64 13.95 8.08
CA ILE A 48 2.08 12.60 8.11
C ILE A 48 1.31 12.45 9.42
N ASP A 49 0.06 12.02 9.31
CA ASP A 49 -0.69 11.49 10.45
C ASP A 49 -0.07 10.15 10.87
N ARG A 50 0.72 10.20 11.95
CA ARG A 50 1.47 9.04 12.45
C ARG A 50 0.54 7.94 12.95
N ASP A 51 -0.56 8.29 13.59
CA ASP A 51 -1.50 7.30 14.14
C ASP A 51 -2.21 6.57 13.01
N ARG A 52 -2.60 7.29 11.96
CA ARG A 52 -3.13 6.68 10.74
C ARG A 52 -2.10 5.78 10.05
N ALA A 53 -0.86 6.22 9.92
CA ALA A 53 0.21 5.42 9.32
C ALA A 53 0.47 4.13 10.11
N LEU A 54 0.54 4.22 11.44
CA LEU A 54 0.67 3.07 12.33
C LEU A 54 -0.51 2.11 12.16
N GLY A 55 -1.74 2.62 12.16
CA GLY A 55 -2.94 1.80 11.95
C GLY A 55 -2.93 1.04 10.62
N LEU A 56 -2.43 1.65 9.55
CA LEU A 56 -2.25 0.99 8.26
C LEU A 56 -1.21 -0.14 8.33
N VAL A 57 -0.04 0.13 8.92
CA VAL A 57 1.03 -0.88 9.06
C VAL A 57 0.57 -2.06 9.93
N PHE A 58 -0.11 -1.80 11.05
CA PHE A 58 -0.63 -2.85 11.92
C PHE A 58 -1.68 -3.72 11.23
N ARG A 59 -2.56 -3.10 10.45
CA ARG A 59 -3.55 -3.83 9.66
C ARG A 59 -2.87 -4.76 8.64
N LEU A 60 -1.93 -4.23 7.87
CA LEU A 60 -1.18 -5.01 6.88
C LEU A 60 -0.42 -6.17 7.54
N ALA A 61 0.29 -5.90 8.64
CA ALA A 61 1.01 -6.93 9.38
C ALA A 61 0.09 -8.03 9.93
N ARG A 62 -1.13 -7.66 10.35
CA ARG A 62 -2.13 -8.60 10.82
C ARG A 62 -2.65 -9.48 9.68
N GLU A 63 -2.95 -8.90 8.53
CA GLU A 63 -3.37 -9.64 7.34
C GLU A 63 -2.32 -10.66 6.92
N GLU A 64 -1.04 -10.27 6.90
CA GLU A 64 0.09 -11.18 6.63
C GLU A 64 0.16 -12.30 7.65
N ARG A 65 0.10 -11.98 8.95
CA ARG A 65 0.10 -12.99 10.02
C ARG A 65 -1.04 -13.98 9.85
N ASP A 66 -2.26 -13.49 9.64
CA ASP A 66 -3.45 -14.32 9.54
C ASP A 66 -3.40 -15.22 8.29
N ALA A 67 -2.82 -14.73 7.18
CA ALA A 67 -2.55 -15.53 5.99
C ALA A 67 -1.60 -16.70 6.29
N TRP A 68 -0.54 -16.46 7.06
CA TRP A 68 0.41 -17.49 7.50
C TRP A 68 -0.19 -18.48 8.48
N VAL A 69 -0.93 -18.02 9.50
CA VAL A 69 -1.54 -18.90 10.51
C VAL A 69 -2.54 -19.86 9.87
N ALA A 70 -3.31 -19.38 8.90
CA ALA A 70 -4.31 -20.21 8.23
C ALA A 70 -3.74 -21.06 7.07
N TRP A 71 -2.51 -20.80 6.61
CA TRP A 71 -1.92 -21.49 5.45
C TRP A 71 -1.68 -23.00 5.66
N PRO A 72 -1.07 -23.49 6.76
CA PRO A 72 -0.78 -24.91 6.93
C PRO A 72 -2.02 -25.80 6.80
N ALA A 73 -3.14 -25.36 7.37
CA ALA A 73 -4.41 -26.09 7.30
C ALA A 73 -4.91 -26.24 5.85
N ARG A 74 -4.77 -25.20 5.03
CA ARG A 74 -5.13 -25.26 3.59
C ARG A 74 -4.14 -26.07 2.78
N ALA A 75 -2.84 -25.90 3.04
CA ALA A 75 -1.77 -26.47 2.25
C ALA A 75 -1.56 -27.97 2.53
N ALA A 76 -1.81 -28.44 3.76
CA ALA A 76 -1.58 -29.83 4.15
C ALA A 76 -2.36 -30.83 3.29
N ALA A 77 -3.65 -30.57 3.03
CA ALA A 77 -4.48 -31.43 2.19
C ALA A 77 -3.97 -31.50 0.74
N LEU A 78 -3.56 -30.36 0.18
CA LEU A 78 -3.02 -30.28 -1.18
C LEU A 78 -1.64 -30.97 -1.28
N MET A 79 -0.77 -30.78 -0.30
CA MET A 79 0.52 -31.49 -0.22
C MET A 79 0.31 -33.01 -0.13
N ALA A 80 -0.61 -33.47 0.73
CA ALA A 80 -0.93 -34.88 0.90
C ALA A 80 -1.48 -35.49 -0.39
N SER A 81 -2.36 -34.79 -1.10
CA SER A 81 -2.86 -35.21 -2.41
C SER A 81 -1.72 -35.37 -3.43
N ASN A 82 -0.82 -34.39 -3.50
CA ASN A 82 0.33 -34.46 -4.41
C ASN A 82 1.24 -35.66 -4.08
N TRP A 83 1.51 -35.89 -2.79
CA TRP A 83 2.27 -37.06 -2.37
C TRP A 83 1.55 -38.37 -2.70
N GLY A 84 0.23 -38.44 -2.54
CA GLY A 84 -0.56 -39.62 -2.89
C GLY A 84 -0.43 -40.04 -4.36
N VAL A 85 -0.48 -39.07 -5.27
CA VAL A 85 -0.26 -39.30 -6.72
C VAL A 85 1.17 -39.81 -6.95
N MET A 86 2.18 -39.14 -6.37
CA MET A 86 3.57 -39.56 -6.54
C MET A 86 3.86 -40.94 -5.94
N ILE A 87 3.17 -41.33 -4.87
CA ILE A 87 3.27 -42.68 -4.29
C ILE A 87 2.67 -43.72 -5.23
N ALA A 88 1.56 -43.41 -5.89
CA ALA A 88 0.97 -44.31 -6.86
C ALA A 88 1.90 -44.55 -8.07
N ASP A 89 2.61 -43.51 -8.52
CA ASP A 89 3.50 -43.58 -9.68
C ASP A 89 4.88 -44.17 -9.38
N HIS A 90 5.44 -43.89 -8.19
CA HIS A 90 6.84 -44.18 -7.86
C HIS A 90 7.02 -45.12 -6.65
N GLY A 91 5.93 -45.52 -5.99
CA GLY A 91 5.98 -46.29 -4.75
C GLY A 91 6.39 -45.44 -3.55
N VAL A 92 7.53 -45.73 -2.93
CA VAL A 92 7.97 -44.99 -1.74
C VAL A 92 8.58 -43.66 -2.16
N LEU A 93 8.07 -42.56 -1.58
CA LEU A 93 8.63 -41.24 -1.82
C LEU A 93 10.03 -41.10 -1.20
N GLU A 94 10.99 -40.64 -1.98
CA GLU A 94 12.29 -40.23 -1.45
C GLU A 94 12.18 -38.89 -0.68
N PRO A 95 13.08 -38.62 0.28
CA PRO A 95 13.12 -37.35 1.00
C PRO A 95 13.22 -36.13 0.08
N ALA A 96 14.00 -36.22 -1.00
CA ALA A 96 14.17 -35.14 -1.98
C ALA A 96 12.86 -34.80 -2.70
N MET A 97 12.06 -35.81 -3.05
CA MET A 97 10.76 -35.62 -3.68
C MET A 97 9.75 -34.95 -2.74
N ARG A 98 9.71 -35.37 -1.46
CA ARG A 98 8.89 -34.71 -0.44
C ARG A 98 9.28 -33.25 -0.24
N GLN A 99 10.58 -32.97 -0.20
CA GLN A 99 11.11 -31.61 -0.07
C GLN A 99 10.70 -30.74 -1.26
N LYS A 100 10.81 -31.24 -2.49
CA LYS A 100 10.41 -30.50 -3.70
C LYS A 100 8.94 -30.06 -3.68
N VAL A 101 8.04 -30.96 -3.25
CA VAL A 101 6.61 -30.61 -3.11
C VAL A 101 6.40 -29.54 -2.05
N ARG A 102 7.08 -29.66 -0.89
CA ARG A 102 7.00 -28.66 0.18
C ARG A 102 7.47 -27.29 -0.29
N GLU A 103 8.62 -27.24 -0.95
CA GLU A 103 9.17 -25.99 -1.49
C GLU A 103 8.25 -25.35 -2.52
N ALA A 104 7.62 -26.14 -3.40
CA ALA A 104 6.68 -25.62 -4.38
C ALA A 104 5.50 -24.89 -3.71
N HIS A 105 4.90 -25.50 -2.69
CA HIS A 105 3.79 -24.90 -1.94
C HIS A 105 4.21 -23.67 -1.12
N VAL A 106 5.42 -23.68 -0.53
CA VAL A 106 5.97 -22.50 0.17
C VAL A 106 6.21 -21.36 -0.80
N ARG A 107 6.80 -21.61 -1.97
CA ARG A 107 7.03 -20.58 -2.99
C ARG A 107 5.73 -19.98 -3.50
N ALA A 108 4.73 -20.83 -3.79
CA ALA A 108 3.42 -20.36 -4.21
C ALA A 108 2.74 -19.46 -3.14
N GLN A 109 2.87 -19.80 -1.85
CA GLN A 109 2.38 -18.95 -0.78
C GLN A 109 3.11 -17.60 -0.73
N LEU A 110 4.44 -17.60 -0.83
CA LEU A 110 5.24 -16.37 -0.84
C LEU A 110 4.92 -15.47 -2.04
N GLU A 111 4.70 -16.06 -3.21
CA GLU A 111 4.28 -15.32 -4.40
C GLU A 111 2.91 -14.66 -4.22
N GLY A 112 1.99 -15.34 -3.54
CA GLY A 112 0.69 -14.77 -3.16
C GLY A 112 0.80 -13.57 -2.20
N LEU A 113 1.76 -13.59 -1.27
CA LEU A 113 2.01 -12.51 -0.31
C LEU A 113 2.83 -11.35 -0.88
N ALA A 114 3.59 -11.57 -1.96
CA ALA A 114 4.43 -10.54 -2.57
C ALA A 114 3.64 -9.33 -3.12
N LYS A 115 2.33 -9.48 -3.35
CA LYS A 115 1.44 -8.41 -3.81
C LYS A 115 0.89 -7.65 -2.60
N VAL A 116 1.53 -6.53 -2.24
CA VAL A 116 1.06 -5.65 -1.17
C VAL A 116 -0.28 -5.04 -1.56
N ARG A 117 -1.36 -5.46 -0.89
CA ARG A 117 -2.68 -4.86 -1.02
C ARG A 117 -2.77 -3.66 -0.10
N SER A 118 -2.37 -2.48 -0.59
CA SER A 118 -2.38 -1.26 0.21
C SER A 118 -3.79 -0.76 0.55
N GLY A 119 -4.82 -1.14 -0.23
CA GLY A 119 -6.22 -0.73 0.00
C GLY A 119 -6.40 0.79 0.05
N LEU A 120 -5.49 1.53 -0.58
CA LEU A 120 -5.44 3.01 -0.64
C LEU A 120 -6.06 3.58 -1.92
N GLU A 121 -6.94 2.83 -2.59
CA GLU A 121 -7.75 3.34 -3.70
C GLU A 121 -8.99 4.10 -3.21
#